data_AF-A0A8X8CG65-F1
#
_entry.id   AF-A0A8X8CG65-F1
#
_cell.length_a   1.000
_cell.length_b   1.000
_cell.length_c   1.000
_cell.angle_alpha   90.00
_cell.angle_beta   90.00
_cell.angle_gamma   90.00
#
_symmetry.space_group_name_H-M   'P 1'
#
loop_
_entity.id
_entity.type
_entity.pdbx_description
1 polymer ?
#
loop_
_entity_poly.entity_id
_entity_poly.type
_entity_poly.pdbx_seq_one_letter_code
_entity_poly.pdbx_strand_id
1 'polypeptide(L)'
;MESSSMNNTVGKDDDLLVDTAEAEALKKRISSHPLYGLLVGTIGDVDRIPRVRPNLSCQFPNPSSLSQPELDSFMEAYCFALSKLKEAMEEPQQETVAFINSMHLQLQELTRTHSKSTAEHSTSTTSSGERID
;
A
#
# COMPACT_ATOMS: atom_id res chain seq x y z
N MET A 1 68.58 0.94 6.87
CA MET A 1 67.71 1.48 5.80
C MET A 1 66.56 2.14 6.52
N GLU A 2 66.53 3.46 6.48
CA GLU A 2 65.65 4.29 7.29
C GLU A 2 65.17 5.46 6.43
N SER A 3 64.01 6.02 6.79
CA SER A 3 63.24 7.01 6.03
C SER A 3 62.61 6.46 4.71
N SER A 4 61.43 6.91 4.29
CA SER A 4 60.63 8.02 4.83
C SER A 4 59.13 7.68 4.83
N SER A 5 58.46 7.98 5.94
CA SER A 5 57.00 8.14 5.96
C SER A 5 56.65 9.47 5.28
N MET A 6 55.67 9.46 4.37
CA MET A 6 55.03 10.67 3.85
C MET A 6 53.51 10.51 3.93
N ASN A 7 53.03 10.71 5.15
CA ASN A 7 51.62 10.86 5.49
C ASN A 7 51.13 12.27 5.11
N ASN A 8 50.84 12.49 3.82
CA ASN A 8 50.15 13.72 3.40
C ASN A 8 48.66 13.66 3.76
N THR A 9 48.34 14.04 4.99
CA THR A 9 47.02 14.52 5.38
C THR A 9 46.81 15.94 4.83
N VAL A 10 46.52 16.04 3.53
CA VAL A 10 46.03 17.28 2.92
C VAL A 10 44.51 17.27 3.04
N GLY A 11 43.98 18.22 3.82
CA GLY A 11 42.58 18.25 4.23
C GLY A 11 41.60 18.44 3.07
N LYS A 12 40.39 17.92 3.27
CA LYS A 12 39.23 18.16 2.39
C LYS A 12 37.92 18.08 3.18
N ASP A 13 37.94 18.63 4.40
CA ASP A 13 36.81 18.61 5.33
C ASP A 13 35.90 19.84 5.16
N ASP A 14 36.38 20.90 4.49
CA ASP A 14 35.65 22.16 4.28
C ASP A 14 34.60 22.11 3.15
N ASP A 15 34.74 21.21 2.17
CA ASP A 15 33.81 21.09 1.02
C ASP A 15 32.48 20.38 1.38
N LEU A 16 32.44 19.53 2.42
CA LEU A 16 31.27 18.69 2.74
C LEU A 16 30.18 19.40 3.57
N LEU A 17 30.51 20.53 4.20
CA LEU A 17 29.58 21.26 5.05
C LEU A 17 28.55 22.08 4.25
N VAL A 18 28.92 22.56 3.05
CA VAL A 18 28.02 23.32 2.16
C VAL A 18 26.89 22.44 1.64
N ASP A 19 27.22 21.26 1.08
CA ASP A 19 26.24 20.29 0.58
C ASP A 19 25.25 19.84 1.68
N THR A 20 25.75 19.64 2.91
CA THR A 20 24.90 19.25 4.04
C THR A 20 23.95 20.37 4.45
N ALA A 21 24.42 21.62 4.54
CA ALA A 21 23.59 22.77 4.87
C ALA A 21 22.53 23.08 3.80
N GLU A 22 22.88 22.95 2.51
CA GLU A 22 21.92 23.09 1.42
C GLU A 22 20.90 21.94 1.41
N ALA A 23 21.33 20.70 1.64
CA ALA A 23 20.43 19.55 1.77
C ALA A 23 19.45 19.71 2.95
N GLU A 24 19.89 20.24 4.10
CA GLU A 24 19.00 20.55 5.22
C GLU A 24 18.04 21.70 4.90
N ALA A 25 18.49 22.76 4.22
CA ALA A 25 17.64 23.85 3.78
C ALA A 25 16.58 23.37 2.77
N LEU A 26 16.96 22.50 1.83
CA LEU A 26 16.06 21.87 0.87
C LEU A 26 15.05 20.94 1.56
N LYS A 27 15.50 20.08 2.48
CA LYS A 27 14.65 19.22 3.31
C LYS A 27 13.65 20.05 4.13
N LYS A 28 14.09 21.17 4.72
CA LYS A 28 13.22 22.10 5.44
C LYS A 28 12.16 22.71 4.50
N ARG A 29 12.56 23.21 3.32
CA ARG A 29 11.63 23.72 2.30
C ARG A 29 10.58 22.68 1.89
N ILE A 30 11.01 21.46 1.58
CA ILE A 30 10.13 20.35 1.19
C ILE A 30 9.16 20.00 2.35
N SER A 31 9.68 19.79 3.56
CA SER A 31 8.85 19.42 4.72
C SER A 31 7.86 20.51 5.16
N SER A 32 8.18 21.78 4.92
CA SER A 32 7.30 22.93 5.19
C SER A 32 6.19 23.13 4.16
N HIS A 33 6.19 22.39 3.05
CA HIS A 33 5.21 22.57 1.98
C HIS A 33 3.83 22.04 2.41
N PRO A 34 2.71 22.76 2.17
CA PRO A 34 1.37 22.34 2.63
C PRO A 34 0.93 20.97 2.08
N LEU A 35 1.46 20.55 0.92
CA LEU A 35 1.19 19.24 0.34
C LEU A 35 2.12 18.12 0.85
N TYR A 36 3.13 18.42 1.67
CA TYR A 36 4.08 17.42 2.16
C TYR A 36 3.40 16.37 3.06
N GLY A 37 2.52 16.81 3.96
CA GLY A 37 1.73 15.90 4.79
C GLY A 37 0.82 14.99 3.96
N LEU A 38 0.25 15.49 2.87
CA LEU A 38 -0.56 14.70 1.94
C LEU A 38 0.30 13.65 1.20
N LEU A 39 1.49 14.04 0.73
CA LEU A 39 2.45 13.14 0.08
C LEU A 39 2.93 12.02 1.03
N VAL A 40 3.24 12.35 2.29
CA VAL A 40 3.64 11.35 3.29
C VAL A 40 2.45 10.44 3.65
N GLY A 41 1.24 10.99 3.77
CA GLY A 41 0.03 10.22 4.04
C GLY A 41 -0.32 9.22 2.94
N THR A 42 -0.25 9.63 1.67
CA THR A 42 -0.52 8.73 0.53
C THR A 42 0.57 7.68 0.33
N ILE A 43 1.82 7.97 0.70
CA ILE A 43 2.91 6.98 0.70
C ILE A 43 2.78 6.01 1.89
N GLY A 44 2.35 6.48 3.07
CA GLY A 44 2.21 5.66 4.27
C GLY A 44 1.15 4.55 4.15
N ASP A 45 0.14 4.73 3.30
CA ASP A 45 -0.87 3.70 3.02
C ASP A 45 -0.37 2.60 2.04
N VAL A 46 0.78 2.82 1.37
CA VAL A 46 1.37 1.85 0.43
C VAL A 46 1.95 0.63 1.14
N ASP A 47 2.26 0.71 2.44
CA ASP A 47 2.72 -0.46 3.21
C ASP A 47 1.59 -1.48 3.49
N ARG A 48 0.33 -1.14 3.20
CA ARG A 48 -0.79 -2.10 3.13
C ARG A 48 -0.86 -2.86 1.80
N ILE A 49 -0.15 -2.42 0.77
CA ILE A 49 -0.04 -3.13 -0.50
C ILE A 49 1.11 -4.12 -0.35
N PRO A 50 0.87 -5.45 -0.46
CA PRO A 50 1.96 -6.40 -0.53
C PRO A 50 2.83 -6.03 -1.74
N ARG A 51 4.05 -5.56 -1.48
CA ARG A 51 5.06 -5.31 -2.52
C ARG A 51 5.56 -6.65 -3.06
N VAL A 52 4.69 -7.37 -3.75
CA VAL A 52 5.10 -8.28 -4.81
C VAL A 52 5.92 -7.41 -5.75
N ARG A 53 7.25 -7.52 -5.67
CA ARG A 53 8.10 -7.08 -6.77
C ARG A 53 7.94 -8.16 -7.82
N PRO A 54 7.15 -7.96 -8.90
CA PRO A 54 7.24 -8.90 -9.98
C PRO A 54 8.68 -8.77 -10.51
N ASN A 55 9.41 -9.87 -10.63
CA ASN A 55 10.74 -9.86 -11.25
C ASN A 55 10.54 -9.73 -12.77
N LEU A 56 10.03 -8.57 -13.16
CA LEU A 56 9.96 -8.14 -14.54
C LEU A 56 11.31 -7.51 -14.85
N SER A 57 12.29 -8.37 -15.12
CA SER A 57 13.48 -8.02 -15.88
C SER A 57 13.11 -7.74 -17.35
N CYS A 58 12.10 -6.89 -17.55
CA CYS A 58 11.73 -6.35 -18.83
C CYS A 58 12.76 -5.28 -19.17
N GLN A 59 13.81 -5.72 -19.85
CA GLN A 59 14.81 -4.85 -20.47
C GLN A 59 14.14 -4.10 -21.64
N PHE A 60 13.21 -3.20 -21.33
CA PHE A 60 12.53 -2.40 -22.33
C PHE A 60 13.58 -1.54 -23.05
N PRO A 61 13.64 -1.58 -24.40
CA PRO A 61 14.48 -0.67 -25.16
C PRO A 61 14.12 0.77 -24.79
N ASN A 62 15.13 1.63 -24.68
CA ASN A 62 14.88 3.04 -24.38
C ASN A 62 14.07 3.62 -25.56
N PRO A 63 12.82 4.11 -25.38
CA PRO A 63 11.93 4.43 -26.51
C PRO A 63 12.50 5.53 -27.42
N SER A 64 13.39 6.38 -26.89
CA SER A 64 14.15 7.38 -27.66
C SER A 64 15.22 6.81 -28.60
N SER A 65 15.46 5.49 -28.61
CA SER A 65 16.40 4.79 -29.50
C SER A 65 15.72 3.89 -30.54
N LEU A 66 14.39 3.76 -30.50
CA LEU A 66 13.62 2.99 -31.48
C LEU A 66 13.39 3.80 -32.76
N SER A 67 13.27 3.12 -33.89
CA SER A 67 12.69 3.75 -35.08
C SER A 67 11.19 3.99 -34.86
N GLN A 68 10.61 4.97 -35.58
CA GLN A 68 9.19 5.30 -35.45
C GLN A 68 8.23 4.09 -35.53
N PRO A 69 8.31 3.19 -36.54
CA PRO A 69 7.41 2.04 -36.62
C PRO A 69 7.63 1.01 -35.49
N GLU A 70 8.83 0.88 -34.94
CA GLU A 70 9.10 0.02 -33.78
C GLU A 70 8.52 0.61 -32.50
N LEU A 71 8.58 1.95 -32.35
CA LEU A 71 7.98 2.67 -31.23
C LEU A 71 6.45 2.58 -31.26
N ASP A 72 5.83 2.75 -32.44
CA ASP A 72 4.38 2.62 -32.61
C ASP A 72 3.91 1.20 -32.26
N SER A 73 4.59 0.17 -32.79
CA SER A 73 4.27 -1.24 -32.46
C SER A 73 4.46 -1.56 -30.97
N PHE A 74 5.49 -1.00 -30.33
CA PHE A 74 5.67 -1.10 -28.88
C PHE A 74 4.53 -0.42 -28.11
N MET A 75 4.12 0.78 -28.51
CA MET A 75 3.03 1.53 -27.88
C MET A 75 1.69 0.77 -28.00
N GLU A 76 1.39 0.17 -29.15
CA GLU A 76 0.22 -0.69 -29.35
C GLU A 76 0.25 -1.92 -28.44
N ALA A 77 1.36 -2.66 -28.43
CA ALA A 77 1.53 -3.84 -27.59
C ALA A 77 1.42 -3.52 -26.09
N TYR A 78 1.95 -2.38 -25.66
CA TYR A 78 1.84 -1.88 -24.29
C TYR A 78 0.40 -1.51 -23.91
N CYS A 79 -0.31 -0.76 -24.77
CA CYS A 79 -1.72 -0.42 -24.55
C CYS A 79 -2.61 -1.67 -24.49
N PHE A 80 -2.34 -2.66 -25.35
CA PHE A 80 -3.04 -3.95 -25.34
C PHE A 80 -2.78 -4.74 -24.04
N ALA A 81 -1.52 -4.83 -23.61
CA ALA A 81 -1.14 -5.51 -22.38
C ALA A 81 -1.77 -4.86 -21.14
N LEU A 82 -1.78 -3.53 -21.03
CA LEU A 82 -2.48 -2.81 -19.97
C LEU A 82 -3.99 -3.06 -19.98
N SER A 83 -4.60 -3.10 -21.17
CA SER A 83 -6.03 -3.37 -21.32
C SER A 83 -6.38 -4.79 -20.85
N LYS A 84 -5.56 -5.78 -21.20
CA LYS A 84 -5.70 -7.17 -20.74
C LYS A 84 -5.45 -7.34 -19.25
N LEU A 85 -4.50 -6.62 -18.67
CA LEU A 85 -4.31 -6.58 -17.22
C LEU A 85 -5.54 -6.02 -16.50
N LYS A 86 -6.10 -4.92 -16.99
CA LYS A 86 -7.32 -4.31 -16.41
C LYS A 86 -8.52 -5.29 -16.48
N GLU A 87 -8.72 -5.95 -17.61
CA GLU A 87 -9.75 -6.98 -17.80
C GLU A 87 -9.57 -8.16 -16.83
N ALA A 88 -8.34 -8.67 -16.68
CA ALA A 88 -8.02 -9.75 -15.76
C ALA A 88 -8.11 -9.38 -14.27
N MET A 89 -8.13 -8.09 -13.93
CA MET A 89 -8.31 -7.62 -12.55
C MET A 89 -9.78 -7.40 -12.15
N GLU A 90 -10.69 -7.23 -13.11
CA GLU A 90 -12.10 -6.90 -12.83
C GLU A 90 -12.82 -8.04 -12.08
N GLU A 91 -12.79 -9.27 -12.61
CA GLU A 91 -13.42 -10.44 -11.98
C GLU A 91 -12.98 -10.65 -10.52
N PRO A 92 -11.68 -10.84 -10.19
CA PRO A 92 -11.27 -11.10 -8.81
C PRO A 92 -11.54 -9.93 -7.85
N GLN A 93 -11.63 -8.70 -8.36
CA GLN A 93 -12.08 -7.55 -7.55
C GLN A 93 -13.58 -7.66 -7.20
N GLN A 94 -14.43 -7.96 -8.18
CA GLN A 94 -15.87 -8.16 -7.95
C GLN A 94 -16.14 -9.37 -7.04
N GLU A 95 -15.42 -10.48 -7.23
CA GLU A 95 -15.48 -11.65 -6.36
C GLU A 95 -15.10 -11.31 -4.91
N THR A 96 -14.02 -10.54 -4.72
CA THR A 96 -13.59 -10.10 -3.39
C THR A 96 -14.66 -9.25 -2.70
N VAL A 97 -15.28 -8.31 -3.43
CA VAL A 97 -16.38 -7.48 -2.91
C VAL A 97 -17.61 -8.33 -2.57
N ALA A 98 -17.99 -9.27 -3.43
CA ALA A 98 -19.10 -10.18 -3.20
C ALA A 98 -18.88 -11.07 -1.97
N PHE A 99 -17.66 -11.61 -1.81
CA PHE A 99 -17.25 -12.41 -0.66
C PHE A 99 -17.34 -11.63 0.66
N ILE A 100 -16.78 -10.41 0.70
CA ILE A 100 -16.83 -9.53 1.87
C ILE A 100 -18.28 -9.20 2.26
N ASN A 101 -19.12 -8.84 1.28
CA ASN A 101 -20.53 -8.55 1.50
C ASN A 101 -21.29 -9.77 2.04
N SER A 102 -21.02 -10.97 1.50
CA SER A 102 -21.61 -12.23 1.97
C SER A 102 -21.26 -12.49 3.44
N MET A 103 -19.98 -12.35 3.83
CA MET A 103 -19.57 -12.51 5.22
C MET A 103 -20.22 -11.48 6.15
N HIS A 104 -20.31 -10.21 5.74
CA HIS A 104 -20.99 -9.18 6.54
C HIS A 104 -22.47 -9.50 6.78
N LEU A 105 -23.19 -10.01 5.77
CA LEU A 105 -24.58 -10.44 5.91
C LEU A 105 -24.71 -11.62 6.88
N GLN A 106 -23.84 -12.64 6.77
CA GLN A 106 -23.82 -13.79 7.67
C GLN A 106 -23.56 -13.37 9.13
N LEU A 107 -22.56 -12.52 9.38
CA LEU A 107 -22.25 -12.00 10.72
C LEU A 107 -23.37 -11.13 11.30
N GLN A 108 -24.04 -10.32 10.47
CA GLN A 108 -25.18 -9.52 10.90
C GLN A 108 -26.35 -10.41 11.32
N GLU A 109 -26.64 -11.49 10.58
CA GLU A 109 -27.75 -12.38 10.89
C GLU A 109 -27.50 -13.23 12.15
N LEU A 110 -26.26 -13.69 12.37
CA LEU A 110 -25.87 -14.30 13.65
C LEU A 110 -26.11 -13.33 14.81
N THR A 111 -25.64 -12.08 14.69
CA THR A 111 -25.84 -11.06 15.73
C THR A 111 -27.33 -10.79 16.01
N ARG A 112 -28.14 -10.71 14.95
CA ARG A 112 -29.60 -10.51 15.03
C ARG A 112 -30.31 -11.69 15.71
N THR A 113 -30.03 -12.92 15.29
CA THR A 113 -30.65 -14.13 15.86
C THR A 113 -30.32 -14.31 17.34
N HIS A 114 -29.07 -14.07 17.75
CA HIS A 114 -28.69 -14.09 19.18
C HIS A 114 -29.49 -13.06 19.98
N SER A 115 -29.61 -11.82 19.50
CA SER A 115 -30.37 -10.76 20.20
C SER A 115 -31.88 -11.06 20.32
N LYS A 116 -32.46 -11.78 19.37
CA LYS A 116 -33.87 -12.21 19.42
C LYS A 116 -34.08 -13.36 20.42
N SER A 117 -33.17 -14.33 20.46
CA SER A 117 -33.23 -15.48 21.37
C SER A 117 -33.24 -15.06 22.86
N THR A 118 -32.57 -13.96 23.22
CA THR A 118 -32.55 -13.46 24.61
C THR A 118 -33.89 -12.85 25.05
N ALA A 119 -34.69 -12.33 24.11
CA ALA A 119 -35.96 -11.66 24.43
C ALA A 119 -37.10 -12.65 24.74
N GLU A 120 -37.12 -13.83 24.11
CA GLU A 120 -38.21 -14.80 24.22
C GLU A 120 -38.12 -15.69 25.49
N HIS A 121 -36.96 -15.73 26.17
CA HIS A 121 -36.79 -16.49 27.42
C HIS A 121 -37.19 -15.74 28.71
N SER A 122 -37.52 -14.45 28.65
CA SER A 122 -37.77 -13.63 29.85
C SER A 122 -39.22 -13.61 30.37
N THR A 123 -40.13 -14.42 29.81
CA THR A 123 -41.56 -14.49 30.25
C THR A 123 -41.96 -15.82 30.90
N SER A 124 -41.04 -16.78 30.99
CA SER A 124 -41.29 -18.10 31.58
C SER A 124 -40.69 -18.24 32.98
N THR A 125 -41.23 -17.51 33.96
CA THR A 125 -41.16 -17.92 35.37
C THR A 125 -42.57 -18.00 35.90
N THR A 126 -43.12 -19.22 35.87
CA THR A 126 -44.43 -19.56 36.40
C THR A 126 -44.41 -19.33 37.93
N SER A 127 -45.19 -18.37 38.40
CA SER A 127 -45.26 -18.01 39.81
C SER A 127 -45.89 -19.12 40.65
N SER A 128 -45.04 -19.99 41.19
CA SER A 128 -45.14 -20.69 42.47
C SER A 128 -46.44 -21.42 42.83
N GLY A 129 -46.33 -22.74 42.89
CA GLY A 129 -46.57 -23.45 44.16
C GLY A 129 -48.02 -23.76 44.51
N GLU A 130 -48.47 -24.94 44.09
CA GLU A 130 -49.76 -25.50 44.47
C GLU A 130 -49.76 -26.02 45.92
N ARG A 131 -50.65 -25.45 46.75
CA ARG A 131 -51.35 -26.05 47.91
C ARG A 131 -51.26 -27.59 47.98
N ILE A 132 -50.54 -28.09 48.98
CA ILE A 132 -50.67 -29.40 49.64
C ILE A 132 -50.03 -29.25 51.03
N ASP A 133 -50.69 -29.57 52.15
CA ASP A 133 -52.12 -29.83 52.36
C ASP A 133 -52.84 -28.55 52.82
#